data_AF-A0A3D2UP69-F1
#
_entry.id   AF-A0A3D2UP69-F1
#
_cell.length_a   1.000
_cell.length_b   1.000
_cell.length_c   1.000
_cell.angle_alpha   90.00
_cell.angle_beta   90.00
_cell.angle_gamma   90.00
#
_symmetry.space_group_name_H-M   'P 1'
#
loop_
_entity.id
_entity.type
_entity.pdbx_description
1 polymer ?
#
loop_
_entity_poly.entity_id
_entity_poly.type
_entity_poly.pdbx_seq_one_letter_code
_entity_poly.pdbx_strand_id
1 'polypeptide(L)'
;MKAFMQFAIKVILVHCVTYIGMGMIMSNLLDYRELFQQEVIRDFMLPLDAHTPFAILFQPVRGLLFAIALWPLRELLLQKKQGWLILWSIFLVFGIFSTTAAAPSSIEGILYSKIPAWYHLIGLPEIMLQTLFFSLLLIWWDKRQSVHSESQHNTSAGFFSNLFMAVVVSSFAYIGYAVGSLTIFFLTPTDIDFDSAAGDIKTQLMFVVAFIFNVVYVFYISKQWLGNKISLSMIFILAWILDSIVIFLYQLIFFGASSLITTILIGFLPAVIIALSIRQNYKKV
;
A
#
# COMPACT_ATOMS: atom_id res chain seq x y z
N MET A 1 7.82 -16.11 -14.50
CA MET A 1 7.51 -14.67 -14.33
C MET A 1 6.13 -14.41 -13.72
N LYS A 2 5.03 -14.94 -14.29
CA LYS A 2 3.66 -14.72 -13.76
C LYS A 2 3.46 -15.11 -12.29
N ALA A 3 3.95 -16.29 -11.88
CA ALA A 3 3.82 -16.76 -10.50
C ALA A 3 4.57 -15.87 -9.49
N PHE A 4 5.78 -15.42 -9.85
CA PHE A 4 6.54 -14.47 -9.02
C PHE A 4 5.82 -13.15 -8.87
N MET A 5 5.30 -12.56 -9.96
CA MET A 5 4.57 -11.29 -9.87
C MET A 5 3.32 -11.40 -9.00
N GLN A 6 2.56 -12.50 -9.12
CA GLN A 6 1.37 -12.72 -8.28
C GLN A 6 1.73 -12.80 -6.80
N PHE A 7 2.80 -13.55 -6.47
CA PHE A 7 3.30 -13.62 -5.10
C PHE A 7 3.83 -12.26 -4.61
N ALA A 8 4.58 -11.55 -5.44
CA ALA A 8 5.15 -10.25 -5.09
C ALA A 8 4.08 -9.20 -4.80
N ILE A 9 3.05 -9.12 -5.64
CA ILE A 9 1.89 -8.24 -5.40
C ILE A 9 1.23 -8.57 -4.07
N LYS A 10 1.00 -9.86 -3.79
CA LYS A 10 0.40 -10.31 -2.53
C LYS A 10 1.22 -9.89 -1.32
N VAL A 11 2.52 -10.12 -1.35
CA VAL A 11 3.45 -9.74 -0.29
C VAL A 11 3.45 -8.22 -0.09
N ILE A 12 3.55 -7.45 -1.18
CA ILE A 12 3.52 -5.98 -1.14
C ILE A 12 2.23 -5.48 -0.46
N LEU A 13 1.08 -6.02 -0.85
CA LEU A 13 -0.20 -5.60 -0.30
C LEU A 13 -0.31 -5.92 1.19
N VAL A 14 0.02 -7.16 1.59
CA VAL A 14 -0.04 -7.57 3.00
C VAL A 14 0.94 -6.74 3.84
N HIS A 15 2.13 -6.45 3.31
CA HIS A 15 3.10 -5.57 3.96
C HIS A 15 2.52 -4.17 4.17
N CYS A 16 2.04 -3.52 3.12
CA CYS A 16 1.50 -2.17 3.22
C CYS A 16 0.30 -2.09 4.18
N VAL A 17 -0.63 -3.04 4.10
CA VAL A 17 -1.82 -3.06 4.97
C VAL A 17 -1.44 -3.23 6.44
N THR A 18 -0.54 -4.17 6.74
CA THR A 18 -0.14 -4.41 8.13
C THR A 18 0.73 -3.29 8.68
N TYR A 19 1.63 -2.73 7.86
CA TYR A 19 2.45 -1.58 8.22
C TYR A 19 1.59 -0.36 8.54
N ILE A 20 0.69 0.02 7.63
CA ILE A 20 -0.19 1.18 7.81
C ILE A 20 -1.13 0.95 9.00
N GLY A 21 -1.75 -0.24 9.08
CA GLY A 21 -2.69 -0.57 10.14
C GLY A 21 -2.05 -0.53 11.53
N MET A 22 -0.93 -1.23 11.71
CA MET A 22 -0.23 -1.25 13.00
C MET A 22 0.40 0.11 13.34
N GLY A 23 0.98 0.78 12.33
CA GLY A 23 1.55 2.11 12.51
C GLY A 23 0.51 3.12 13.00
N MET A 24 -0.68 3.14 12.39
CA MET A 24 -1.78 4.00 12.86
C MET A 24 -2.25 3.63 14.27
N ILE A 25 -2.38 2.35 14.59
CA ILE A 25 -2.83 1.91 15.91
C ILE A 25 -1.81 2.34 16.98
N MET A 26 -0.54 2.04 16.75
CA MET A 26 0.51 2.25 17.74
C MET A 26 0.93 3.71 17.83
N SER A 27 0.89 4.48 16.74
CA SER A 27 1.16 5.92 16.80
C SER A 27 0.19 6.66 17.72
N ASN A 28 -1.06 6.21 17.78
CA ASN A 28 -2.07 6.76 18.68
C ASN A 28 -1.91 6.21 20.11
N LEU A 29 -1.61 4.91 20.27
CA LEU A 29 -1.44 4.30 21.59
C LEU A 29 -0.20 4.81 22.34
N LEU A 30 0.88 5.13 21.63
CA LEU A 30 2.18 5.52 22.18
C LEU A 30 2.47 7.02 22.08
N ASP A 31 1.52 7.81 21.55
CA ASP A 31 1.65 9.24 21.25
C ASP A 31 2.99 9.60 20.58
N TYR A 32 3.13 9.23 19.31
CA TYR A 32 4.37 9.45 18.56
C TYR A 32 4.77 10.91 18.42
N ARG A 33 3.80 11.83 18.52
CA ARG A 33 4.08 13.25 18.48
C ARG A 33 4.90 13.69 19.69
N GLU A 34 4.52 13.25 20.89
CA GLU A 34 5.29 13.54 22.10
C GLU A 34 6.55 12.66 22.18
N LEU A 35 6.41 11.36 21.91
CA LEU A 35 7.48 10.38 22.08
C LEU A 35 8.72 10.71 21.23
N PHE A 36 8.55 11.14 19.98
CA PHE A 36 9.68 11.46 19.09
C PHE A 36 10.33 12.81 19.40
N GLN A 37 9.73 13.64 20.24
CA GLN A 37 10.29 14.92 20.67
C GLN A 37 11.13 14.81 21.95
N GLN A 38 11.06 13.68 22.65
CA GLN A 38 11.83 13.45 23.87
C GLN A 38 13.34 13.48 23.61
N GLU A 39 14.10 13.88 24.63
CA GLU A 39 15.55 13.95 24.58
C GLU A 39 16.16 12.60 24.16
N VAL A 40 17.26 12.65 23.39
CA VAL A 40 17.94 11.50 22.76
C VAL A 40 17.13 10.81 21.64
N ILE A 41 15.80 10.68 21.76
CA ILE A 41 14.95 10.12 20.70
C ILE A 41 14.85 11.08 19.52
N ARG A 42 14.70 12.38 19.77
CA ARG A 42 14.66 13.42 18.72
C ARG A 42 15.94 13.50 17.88
N ASP A 43 17.08 13.12 18.46
CA ASP A 43 18.35 13.10 17.75
C ASP A 43 18.48 11.87 16.84
N PHE A 44 17.62 10.87 17.03
CA PHE A 44 17.57 9.63 16.26
C PHE A 44 16.40 9.57 15.27
N MET A 45 15.20 9.97 15.71
CA MET A 45 13.97 9.98 14.91
C MET A 45 13.69 11.36 14.34
N LEU A 46 13.22 11.40 13.09
CA LEU A 46 12.61 12.61 12.56
C LEU A 46 11.30 12.90 13.31
N PRO A 47 10.94 14.18 13.50
CA PRO A 47 9.62 14.51 14.04
C PRO A 47 8.52 14.01 13.09
N LEU A 48 7.38 13.64 13.66
CA LEU A 48 6.26 13.03 12.92
C LEU A 48 5.81 13.91 11.75
N ASP A 49 5.81 15.23 11.96
CA ASP A 49 5.36 16.22 10.98
C ASP A 49 6.42 16.47 9.87
N ALA A 50 7.68 16.04 10.05
CA ALA A 50 8.75 16.14 9.04
C ALA A 50 8.82 14.91 8.11
N HIS A 51 7.90 13.96 8.26
CA HIS A 51 7.88 12.76 7.43
C HIS A 51 7.45 13.11 6.00
N THR A 52 8.42 13.12 5.10
CA THR A 52 8.16 13.29 3.67
C THR A 52 7.21 12.20 3.14
N PRO A 53 6.38 12.49 2.12
CA PRO A 53 5.50 11.51 1.47
C PRO A 53 6.24 10.24 0.98
N PHE A 54 7.56 10.31 0.85
CA PHE A 54 8.45 9.19 0.61
C PHE A 54 8.26 8.02 1.59
N ALA A 55 7.97 8.28 2.87
CA ALA A 55 7.81 7.23 3.88
C ALA A 55 6.72 6.20 3.51
N ILE A 56 5.64 6.66 2.87
CA ILE A 56 4.55 5.79 2.38
C ILE A 56 4.93 5.18 1.02
N LEU A 57 5.57 5.95 0.14
CA LEU A 57 6.03 5.53 -1.20
C LEU A 57 7.08 4.41 -1.17
N PHE A 58 7.90 4.32 -0.12
CA PHE A 58 8.91 3.26 0.01
C PHE A 58 8.33 1.95 0.58
N GLN A 59 7.09 1.92 1.09
CA GLN A 59 6.51 0.69 1.62
C GLN A 59 6.31 -0.39 0.56
N PRO A 60 5.82 -0.09 -0.66
CA PRO A 60 5.79 -1.07 -1.75
C PRO A 60 7.17 -1.60 -2.13
N VAL A 61 8.20 -0.75 -2.11
CA VAL A 61 9.59 -1.17 -2.38
C VAL A 61 10.06 -2.16 -1.33
N ARG A 62 9.78 -1.88 -0.05
CA ARG A 62 10.09 -2.78 1.06
C ARG A 62 9.35 -4.11 0.95
N GLY A 63 8.06 -4.06 0.59
CA GLY A 63 7.27 -5.25 0.30
C GLY A 63 7.83 -6.08 -0.87
N LEU A 64 8.36 -5.42 -1.91
CA LEU A 64 9.01 -6.11 -3.01
C LEU A 64 10.30 -6.81 -2.56
N LEU A 65 11.10 -6.18 -1.71
CA LEU A 65 12.30 -6.82 -1.12
C LEU A 65 11.93 -8.06 -0.31
N PHE A 66 10.86 -7.99 0.49
CA PHE A 66 10.32 -9.17 1.16
C PHE A 66 9.88 -10.24 0.17
N ALA A 67 9.21 -9.88 -0.92
CA ALA A 67 8.80 -10.84 -1.94
C ALA A 67 10.00 -11.56 -2.56
N ILE A 68 11.08 -10.83 -2.88
CA ILE A 68 12.31 -11.40 -3.44
C ILE A 68 12.94 -12.38 -2.45
N ALA A 69 13.07 -11.99 -1.18
CA ALA A 69 13.66 -12.82 -0.14
C ALA A 69 12.81 -14.07 0.22
N LEU A 70 11.49 -13.93 0.21
CA LEU A 70 10.56 -15.01 0.54
C LEU A 70 10.27 -15.95 -0.63
N TRP A 71 10.48 -15.51 -1.87
CA TRP A 71 10.25 -16.33 -3.05
C TRP A 71 10.96 -17.70 -3.05
N PRO A 72 12.25 -17.83 -2.70
CA PRO A 72 12.90 -19.15 -2.59
C PRO A 72 12.33 -20.00 -1.46
N LEU A 73 11.84 -19.37 -0.38
CA LEU A 73 11.29 -20.05 0.79
C LEU A 73 9.78 -20.36 0.66
N ARG A 74 9.14 -19.90 -0.42
CA ARG A 74 7.67 -19.92 -0.55
C ARG A 74 7.08 -21.33 -0.37
N GLU A 75 7.72 -22.37 -0.87
CA GLU A 75 7.17 -23.74 -0.80
C GLU A 75 7.21 -24.25 0.65
N LEU A 76 8.32 -24.02 1.35
CA LEU A 76 8.45 -24.35 2.77
C LEU A 76 7.41 -23.61 3.62
N LEU A 77 7.23 -22.32 3.36
CA LEU A 77 6.33 -21.46 4.14
C LEU A 77 4.86 -21.77 3.82
N LEU A 78 4.48 -21.87 2.56
CA LEU A 78 3.07 -21.96 2.15
C LEU A 78 2.50 -23.38 2.34
N GLN A 79 3.30 -24.43 2.17
CA GLN A 79 2.82 -25.82 2.29
C GLN A 79 2.68 -26.30 3.75
N LYS A 80 3.42 -25.72 4.69
CA LYS A 80 3.41 -26.16 6.09
C LYS A 80 2.19 -25.62 6.84
N LYS A 81 1.60 -26.44 7.72
CA LYS A 81 0.44 -26.05 8.57
C LYS A 81 0.74 -24.79 9.40
N GLN A 82 1.96 -24.69 9.93
CA GLN A 82 2.45 -23.61 10.79
C GLN A 82 3.44 -22.66 10.06
N GLY A 83 3.37 -22.55 8.73
CA GLY A 83 4.30 -21.70 7.97
C GLY A 83 4.35 -20.23 8.39
N TRP A 84 3.25 -19.70 8.97
CA TRP A 84 3.20 -18.35 9.53
C TRP A 84 4.09 -18.19 10.77
N LEU A 85 4.25 -19.23 11.60
CA LEU A 85 5.16 -19.21 12.74
C LEU A 85 6.60 -19.20 12.26
N ILE A 86 6.93 -20.03 11.26
CA ILE A 86 8.27 -20.08 10.68
C ILE A 86 8.65 -18.71 10.11
N LEU A 87 7.74 -18.11 9.32
CA LEU A 87 7.94 -16.78 8.75
C LEU A 87 8.10 -15.71 9.84
N TRP A 88 7.25 -15.73 10.86
CA TRP A 88 7.34 -14.78 11.97
C TRP A 88 8.64 -14.94 12.77
N SER A 89 9.08 -16.18 13.04
CA SER A 89 10.36 -16.44 13.70
C SER A 89 11.54 -15.93 12.90
N ILE A 90 11.51 -16.00 11.56
CA ILE A 90 12.55 -15.42 10.71
C ILE A 90 12.61 -13.89 10.92
N PHE A 91 11.45 -13.21 10.94
CA PHE A 91 11.41 -11.77 11.22
C PHE A 91 11.87 -11.43 12.63
N LEU A 92 11.45 -12.17 13.66
CA LEU A 92 11.88 -11.94 15.04
C LEU A 92 13.39 -12.07 15.19
N VAL A 93 13.96 -13.18 14.71
CA VAL A 93 15.38 -13.47 14.91
C VAL A 93 16.24 -12.56 14.04
N PHE A 94 16.04 -12.57 12.73
CA PHE A 94 16.94 -11.87 11.80
C PHE A 94 16.55 -10.41 11.55
N GLY A 95 15.26 -10.09 11.63
CA GLY A 95 14.74 -8.76 11.30
C GLY A 95 14.58 -7.82 12.49
N ILE A 96 14.50 -8.34 13.72
CA ILE A 96 14.28 -7.54 14.94
C ILE A 96 15.44 -7.69 15.91
N PHE A 97 15.74 -8.90 16.40
CA PHE A 97 16.74 -9.06 17.47
C PHE A 97 18.19 -9.04 16.96
N SER A 98 18.46 -9.69 15.84
CA SER A 98 19.82 -9.88 15.27
C SER A 98 20.08 -9.00 14.06
N THR A 99 19.53 -7.79 14.01
CA THR A 99 19.82 -6.85 12.92
C THR A 99 21.29 -6.43 12.95
N THR A 100 21.90 -6.27 11.77
CA THR A 100 23.32 -5.88 11.64
C THR A 100 23.58 -4.39 11.94
N ALA A 101 22.53 -3.58 12.05
CA ALA A 101 22.60 -2.18 12.46
C ALA A 101 22.03 -2.02 13.87
N ALA A 102 22.44 -0.97 14.57
CA ALA A 102 21.96 -0.58 15.90
C ALA A 102 20.53 0.00 15.87
N ALA A 103 19.60 -0.77 15.30
CA ALA A 103 18.19 -0.43 15.22
C ALA A 103 17.52 -0.53 16.61
N PRO A 104 16.48 0.29 16.88
CA PRO A 104 15.71 0.16 18.12
C PRO A 104 15.20 -1.27 18.30
N SER A 105 15.26 -1.76 19.55
CA SER A 105 14.76 -3.09 19.96
C SER A 105 15.62 -4.28 19.53
N SER A 106 16.70 -4.04 18.79
CA SER A 106 17.72 -5.05 18.48
C SER A 106 18.77 -5.17 19.58
N ILE A 107 19.52 -6.28 19.58
CA ILE A 107 20.66 -6.48 20.49
C ILE A 107 21.72 -5.40 20.26
N GLU A 108 22.05 -5.12 19.00
CA GLU A 108 23.01 -4.06 18.63
C GLU A 108 22.54 -2.67 19.08
N GLY A 109 21.23 -2.39 18.98
CA GLY A 109 20.63 -1.15 19.48
C GLY A 109 20.80 -0.99 20.99
N ILE A 110 20.54 -2.05 21.75
CA ILE A 110 20.69 -2.04 23.22
C ILE A 110 22.15 -1.86 23.63
N LEU A 111 23.10 -2.46 22.90
CA LEU A 111 24.52 -2.44 23.24
C LEU A 111 25.23 -1.15 22.83
N TYR A 112 24.89 -0.59 21.66
CA TYR A 112 25.71 0.45 21.01
C TYR A 112 24.98 1.76 20.76
N SER A 113 23.67 1.85 21.01
CA SER A 113 22.94 3.11 20.87
C SER A 113 22.84 3.87 22.20
N LYS A 114 22.58 5.18 22.11
CA LYS A 114 22.25 6.02 23.28
C LYS A 114 20.76 5.94 23.66
N ILE A 115 19.96 5.21 22.89
CA ILE A 115 18.51 5.13 23.06
C ILE A 115 18.22 4.46 24.41
N PRO A 116 17.30 5.01 25.23
CA PRO A 116 17.03 4.45 26.53
C PRO A 116 16.36 3.06 26.43
N ALA A 117 16.69 2.17 27.36
CA ALA A 117 16.22 0.78 27.36
C ALA A 117 14.68 0.65 27.34
N TRP A 118 13.97 1.56 28.00
CA TRP A 118 12.50 1.56 27.99
C TRP A 118 11.92 1.81 26.58
N TYR A 119 12.61 2.58 25.73
CA TYR A 119 12.16 2.85 24.36
C TYR A 119 12.33 1.61 23.48
N HIS A 120 13.38 0.82 23.71
CA HIS A 120 13.52 -0.49 23.08
C HIS A 120 12.38 -1.44 23.47
N LEU A 121 11.85 -1.34 24.68
CA LEU A 121 10.76 -2.20 25.16
C LEU A 121 9.39 -1.73 24.67
N ILE A 122 9.15 -0.42 24.58
CA ILE A 122 7.83 0.12 24.21
C ILE A 122 7.54 -0.01 22.71
N GLY A 123 8.57 0.04 21.86
CA GLY A 123 8.43 -0.14 20.40
C GLY A 123 8.34 -1.61 19.95
N LEU A 124 8.80 -2.55 20.77
CA LEU A 124 8.79 -4.00 20.46
C LEU A 124 7.40 -4.54 20.09
N PRO A 125 6.33 -4.26 20.86
CA PRO A 125 4.99 -4.74 20.55
C PRO A 125 4.52 -4.38 19.14
N GLU A 126 4.78 -3.16 18.66
CA GLU A 126 4.37 -2.74 17.32
C GLU A 126 5.03 -3.60 16.24
N ILE A 127 6.37 -3.67 16.24
CA ILE A 127 7.13 -4.36 15.20
C ILE A 127 6.88 -5.87 15.23
N MET A 128 6.73 -6.46 16.42
CA MET A 128 6.42 -7.88 16.58
C MET A 128 5.00 -8.21 16.11
N LEU A 129 4.01 -7.37 16.45
CA LEU A 129 2.63 -7.59 16.03
C LEU A 129 2.45 -7.31 14.54
N GLN A 130 3.09 -6.28 13.98
CA GLN A 130 3.07 -5.99 12.54
C GLN A 130 3.60 -7.17 11.73
N THR A 131 4.78 -7.70 12.09
CA THR A 131 5.37 -8.85 11.40
C THR A 131 4.59 -10.14 11.64
N LEU A 132 3.93 -10.29 12.81
CA LEU A 132 3.01 -11.40 13.10
C LEU A 132 1.78 -11.36 12.19
N PHE A 133 1.08 -10.22 12.14
CA PHE A 133 -0.09 -10.03 11.29
C PHE A 133 0.27 -10.20 9.82
N PHE A 134 1.43 -9.70 9.39
CA PHE A 134 1.94 -9.93 8.05
C PHE A 134 2.06 -11.43 7.75
N SER A 135 2.69 -12.18 8.65
CA SER A 135 2.93 -13.61 8.49
C SER A 135 1.63 -14.41 8.47
N LEU A 136 0.70 -14.09 9.37
CA LEU A 136 -0.63 -14.70 9.45
C LEU A 136 -1.44 -14.43 8.18
N LEU A 137 -1.57 -13.17 7.78
CA LEU A 137 -2.39 -12.76 6.64
C LEU A 137 -1.86 -13.30 5.33
N LEU A 138 -0.54 -13.28 5.12
CA LEU A 138 0.08 -13.79 3.90
C LEU A 138 -0.21 -15.28 3.71
N ILE A 139 0.02 -16.08 4.76
CA ILE A 139 -0.16 -17.54 4.73
C ILE A 139 -1.64 -17.91 4.69
N TRP A 140 -2.50 -17.19 5.43
CA TRP A 140 -3.94 -17.38 5.40
C TRP A 140 -4.52 -17.11 4.02
N TRP A 141 -4.14 -15.99 3.39
CA TRP A 141 -4.60 -15.64 2.05
C TRP A 141 -4.13 -16.71 1.05
N ASP A 142 -2.90 -17.20 1.16
CA ASP A 142 -2.40 -18.28 0.29
C ASP A 142 -3.19 -19.58 0.38
N LYS A 143 -3.42 -20.07 1.60
CA LYS A 143 -4.21 -21.28 1.82
C LYS A 143 -5.65 -21.13 1.33
N ARG A 144 -6.23 -19.93 1.45
CA ARG A 144 -7.59 -19.68 0.95
C ARG A 144 -7.64 -19.69 -0.58
N GLN A 145 -6.60 -19.21 -1.25
CA GLN A 145 -6.49 -19.28 -2.72
C GLN A 145 -6.17 -20.67 -3.25
N SER A 146 -5.39 -21.48 -2.53
CA SER A 146 -5.11 -22.86 -2.93
C SER A 146 -6.36 -23.74 -2.80
N VAL A 147 -7.12 -23.58 -1.70
CA VAL A 147 -8.41 -24.27 -1.50
C VAL A 147 -9.46 -23.77 -2.51
N HIS A 148 -9.46 -22.47 -2.85
CA HIS A 148 -10.30 -21.97 -3.94
C HIS A 148 -9.86 -22.50 -5.31
N SER A 149 -8.56 -22.64 -5.61
CA SER A 149 -8.12 -23.14 -6.92
C SER A 149 -8.50 -24.60 -7.18
N GLU A 150 -8.60 -25.44 -6.15
CA GLU A 150 -9.16 -26.80 -6.26
C GLU A 150 -10.71 -26.79 -6.38
N SER A 151 -11.41 -25.84 -5.74
CA SER A 151 -12.88 -25.75 -5.85
C SER A 151 -13.37 -24.98 -7.09
N GLN A 152 -12.53 -24.15 -7.70
CA GLN A 152 -12.86 -23.19 -8.76
C GLN A 152 -12.69 -23.76 -10.18
N HIS A 153 -12.55 -25.08 -10.29
CA HIS A 153 -12.91 -25.80 -11.52
C HIS A 153 -14.45 -25.88 -11.70
N ASN A 154 -15.24 -25.37 -10.75
CA ASN A 154 -16.65 -25.07 -10.93
C ASN A 154 -17.04 -23.74 -10.26
N THR A 155 -17.64 -22.86 -11.07
CA THR A 155 -18.52 -21.72 -10.76
C THR A 155 -17.96 -20.39 -10.15
N SER A 156 -18.05 -19.33 -10.97
CA SER A 156 -18.39 -17.92 -10.67
C SER A 156 -17.79 -17.24 -9.43
N ALA A 157 -16.85 -16.30 -9.65
CA ALA A 157 -16.28 -15.41 -8.64
C ALA A 157 -17.34 -14.65 -7.80
N GLY A 158 -17.37 -14.88 -6.49
CA GLY A 158 -18.32 -14.26 -5.56
C GLY A 158 -18.14 -12.75 -5.37
N PHE A 159 -19.18 -12.09 -4.83
CA PHE A 159 -19.25 -10.63 -4.58
C PHE A 159 -18.01 -10.08 -3.85
N PHE A 160 -17.61 -10.71 -2.74
CA PHE A 160 -16.48 -10.25 -1.92
C PHE A 160 -15.13 -10.36 -2.64
N SER A 161 -14.94 -11.36 -3.49
CA SER A 161 -13.71 -11.49 -4.29
C SER A 161 -13.59 -10.38 -5.32
N ASN A 162 -14.72 -10.02 -5.96
CA ASN A 162 -14.74 -8.92 -6.93
C ASN A 162 -14.54 -7.56 -6.25
N LEU A 163 -15.13 -7.36 -5.06
CA LEU A 163 -14.95 -6.14 -4.26
C LEU A 163 -13.49 -6.00 -3.80
N PHE A 164 -12.91 -7.08 -3.31
CA PHE A 164 -11.51 -7.10 -2.88
C PHE A 164 -10.54 -6.78 -4.02
N MET A 165 -10.73 -7.38 -5.20
CA MET A 165 -9.90 -7.07 -6.36
C MET A 165 -10.10 -5.64 -6.87
N ALA A 166 -11.31 -5.09 -6.77
CA ALA A 166 -11.55 -3.68 -7.08
C ALA A 166 -10.77 -2.74 -6.15
N VAL A 167 -10.75 -3.02 -4.84
CA VAL A 167 -9.95 -2.28 -3.85
C VAL A 167 -8.46 -2.34 -4.19
N VAL A 168 -7.94 -3.52 -4.56
CA VAL A 168 -6.54 -3.70 -4.93
C VAL A 168 -6.17 -2.90 -6.18
N VAL A 169 -6.97 -2.99 -7.25
CA VAL A 169 -6.70 -2.25 -8.49
C VAL A 169 -6.76 -0.74 -8.27
N SER A 170 -7.72 -0.25 -7.50
CA SER A 170 -7.81 1.18 -7.15
C SER A 170 -6.64 1.66 -6.30
N SER A 171 -6.06 0.78 -5.46
CA SER A 171 -4.86 1.11 -4.68
C SER A 171 -3.64 1.29 -5.56
N PHE A 172 -3.51 0.51 -6.64
CA PHE A 172 -2.46 0.73 -7.65
C PHE A 172 -2.73 1.98 -8.49
N ALA A 173 -4.00 2.24 -8.85
CA ALA A 173 -4.39 3.46 -9.56
C ALA A 173 -4.04 4.72 -8.75
N TYR A 174 -4.15 4.66 -7.43
CA TYR A 174 -3.76 5.73 -6.51
C TYR A 174 -2.30 6.16 -6.67
N ILE A 175 -1.39 5.21 -6.91
CA ILE A 175 0.03 5.50 -7.20
C ILE A 175 0.15 6.34 -8.47
N GLY A 176 -0.73 6.11 -9.46
CA GLY A 176 -0.81 6.90 -10.66
C GLY A 176 -1.10 8.38 -10.40
N TYR A 177 -1.96 8.69 -9.43
CA TYR A 177 -2.27 10.07 -9.09
C TYR A 177 -1.08 10.78 -8.45
N ALA A 178 -0.39 10.10 -7.53
CA ALA A 178 0.79 10.63 -6.87
C ALA A 178 1.93 10.91 -7.87
N VAL A 179 2.18 9.99 -8.79
CA VAL A 179 3.19 10.19 -9.84
C VAL A 179 2.76 11.30 -10.80
N GLY A 180 1.48 11.32 -11.22
CA GLY A 180 0.94 12.34 -12.12
C GLY A 180 1.04 13.76 -11.52
N SER A 181 0.69 13.94 -10.25
CA SER A 181 0.77 15.22 -9.56
C SER A 181 2.21 15.70 -9.38
N LEU A 182 3.14 14.80 -9.00
CA LEU A 182 4.57 15.11 -8.90
C LEU A 182 5.17 15.51 -10.25
N THR A 183 4.75 14.85 -11.34
CA THR A 183 5.26 15.17 -12.68
C THR A 183 4.84 16.58 -13.10
N ILE A 184 3.59 16.98 -12.83
CA ILE A 184 3.11 18.34 -13.11
C ILE A 184 3.82 19.36 -12.23
N PHE A 185 4.08 19.02 -10.97
CA PHE A 185 4.87 19.86 -10.08
C PHE A 185 6.24 20.18 -10.68
N PHE A 186 7.02 19.18 -11.09
CA PHE A 186 8.36 19.42 -11.67
C PHE A 186 8.34 20.19 -13.00
N LEU A 187 7.21 20.17 -13.72
CA LEU A 187 7.04 20.88 -14.99
C LEU A 187 6.48 22.30 -14.83
N THR A 188 5.98 22.66 -13.63
CA THR A 188 5.39 23.97 -13.37
C THR A 188 6.34 24.77 -12.45
N PRO A 189 6.74 26.00 -12.82
CA PRO A 189 7.65 26.82 -12.03
C PRO A 189 6.93 27.47 -10.83
N THR A 190 6.41 26.66 -9.91
CA THR A 190 5.72 27.10 -8.69
C THR A 190 6.46 26.63 -7.45
N ASP A 191 6.81 27.58 -6.56
CA ASP A 191 7.22 27.28 -5.18
C ASP A 191 5.97 26.83 -4.39
N ILE A 192 5.74 25.52 -4.35
CA ILE A 192 4.68 24.93 -3.53
C ILE A 192 5.30 24.53 -2.19
N ASP A 193 4.75 25.07 -1.12
CA ASP A 193 5.09 24.66 0.24
C ASP A 193 4.50 23.26 0.51
N PHE A 194 5.36 22.25 0.41
CA PHE A 194 5.01 20.84 0.62
C PHE A 194 4.51 20.54 2.03
N ASP A 195 4.97 21.29 3.02
CA ASP A 195 4.63 21.07 4.43
C ASP A 195 3.16 21.47 4.67
N SER A 196 2.73 22.57 4.03
CA SER A 196 1.32 23.00 4.05
C SER A 196 0.38 22.07 3.28
N ALA A 197 0.83 21.52 2.14
CA ALA A 197 0.01 20.68 1.26
C ALA A 197 -0.13 19.24 1.77
N ALA A 198 0.89 18.70 2.44
CA ALA A 198 0.87 17.38 3.04
C ALA A 198 0.03 17.34 4.33
N GLY A 199 -0.04 18.44 5.08
CA GLY A 199 -0.87 18.56 6.29
C GLY A 199 -2.33 18.94 6.03
N ASP A 200 -2.66 19.41 4.83
CA ASP A 200 -4.02 19.83 4.50
C ASP A 200 -4.94 18.63 4.24
N ILE A 201 -5.89 18.44 5.16
CA ILE A 201 -6.88 17.37 5.09
C ILE A 201 -7.71 17.42 3.81
N LYS A 202 -7.95 18.60 3.23
CA LYS A 202 -8.69 18.75 1.96
C LYS A 202 -7.88 18.20 0.79
N THR A 203 -6.58 18.50 0.74
CA THR A 203 -5.67 17.97 -0.28
C THR A 203 -5.55 16.45 -0.18
N GLN A 204 -5.45 15.89 1.03
CA GLN A 204 -5.42 14.44 1.22
C GLN A 204 -6.75 13.75 0.84
N LEU A 205 -7.88 14.35 1.23
CA LEU A 205 -9.21 13.80 0.97
C LEU A 205 -9.55 13.75 -0.53
N MET A 206 -8.99 14.64 -1.36
CA MET A 206 -9.16 14.62 -2.81
C MET A 206 -8.83 13.25 -3.41
N PHE A 207 -7.67 12.69 -3.04
CA PHE A 207 -7.22 11.41 -3.57
C PHE A 207 -7.94 10.21 -2.92
N VAL A 208 -8.40 10.36 -1.67
CA VAL A 208 -9.25 9.35 -1.01
C VAL A 208 -10.61 9.25 -1.71
N VAL A 209 -11.22 10.39 -2.07
CA VAL A 209 -12.47 10.42 -2.84
C VAL A 209 -12.26 9.76 -4.21
N ALA A 210 -11.18 10.12 -4.91
CA ALA A 210 -10.82 9.51 -6.19
C ALA A 210 -10.62 7.99 -6.09
N PHE A 211 -10.00 7.51 -5.00
CA PHE A 211 -9.86 6.09 -4.71
C PHE A 211 -11.22 5.39 -4.55
N ILE A 212 -12.16 5.96 -3.79
CA ILE A 212 -13.50 5.37 -3.59
C ILE A 212 -14.25 5.24 -4.91
N PHE A 213 -14.25 6.29 -5.73
CA PHE A 213 -14.86 6.26 -7.07
C PHE A 213 -14.24 5.17 -7.94
N ASN A 214 -12.92 5.00 -7.89
CA ASN A 214 -12.25 3.92 -8.60
C ASN A 214 -12.63 2.54 -8.11
N VAL A 215 -12.81 2.32 -6.80
CA VAL A 215 -13.29 1.02 -6.29
C VAL A 215 -14.67 0.70 -6.86
N VAL A 216 -15.59 1.66 -6.85
CA VAL A 216 -16.94 1.48 -7.41
C VAL A 216 -16.87 1.21 -8.91
N TYR A 217 -16.06 1.99 -9.63
CA TYR A 217 -15.86 1.84 -11.07
C TYR A 217 -15.30 0.46 -11.44
N VAL A 218 -14.18 0.06 -10.84
CA VAL A 218 -13.54 -1.24 -11.12
C VAL A 218 -14.48 -2.39 -10.79
N PHE A 219 -15.22 -2.29 -9.68
CA PHE A 219 -16.19 -3.31 -9.29
C PHE A 219 -17.30 -3.53 -10.33
N TYR A 220 -17.77 -2.47 -10.97
CA TYR A 220 -18.81 -2.55 -12.00
C TYR A 220 -18.24 -2.91 -13.38
N ILE A 221 -17.17 -2.24 -13.81
CA ILE A 221 -16.62 -2.37 -15.16
C ILE A 221 -15.97 -3.73 -15.38
N SER A 222 -15.41 -4.35 -14.34
CA SER A 222 -14.84 -5.70 -14.42
C SER A 222 -15.88 -6.76 -14.82
N LYS A 223 -17.13 -6.62 -14.35
CA LYS A 223 -18.24 -7.50 -14.76
C LYS A 223 -18.60 -7.30 -16.24
N GLN A 224 -18.61 -6.06 -16.71
CA GLN A 224 -18.88 -5.74 -18.12
C GLN A 224 -17.76 -6.24 -19.05
N TRP A 225 -16.51 -6.16 -18.59
CA TRP A 225 -15.34 -6.70 -19.28
C TRP A 225 -15.40 -8.23 -19.42
N LEU A 226 -15.72 -8.93 -18.33
CA LEU A 226 -15.90 -10.39 -18.34
C LEU A 226 -17.06 -10.81 -19.25
N GLY A 227 -18.16 -10.04 -19.28
CA GLY A 227 -19.30 -10.27 -20.16
C GLY A 227 -19.06 -9.89 -21.63
N ASN A 228 -17.83 -9.50 -22.00
CA ASN A 228 -17.45 -9.08 -23.35
C ASN A 228 -18.25 -7.88 -23.91
N LYS A 229 -18.90 -7.11 -23.03
CA LYS A 229 -19.77 -5.96 -23.37
C LYS A 229 -19.00 -4.67 -23.60
N ILE A 230 -17.74 -4.62 -23.19
CA ILE A 230 -16.89 -3.42 -23.28
C ILE A 230 -15.48 -3.76 -23.76
N SER A 231 -14.90 -2.85 -24.56
CA SER A 231 -13.53 -2.96 -25.05
C SER A 231 -12.53 -2.35 -24.06
N LEU A 232 -11.26 -2.75 -24.15
CA LEU A 232 -10.20 -2.26 -23.25
C LEU A 232 -9.98 -0.75 -23.39
N SER A 233 -10.06 -0.24 -24.62
CA SER A 233 -9.93 1.19 -24.91
C SER A 233 -11.05 1.99 -24.25
N MET A 234 -12.27 1.44 -24.22
CA MET A 234 -13.41 2.09 -23.57
C MET A 234 -13.30 2.05 -22.04
N ILE A 235 -12.73 0.99 -21.45
CA ILE A 235 -12.37 0.97 -20.02
C ILE A 235 -11.36 2.08 -19.71
N PHE A 236 -10.28 2.18 -20.50
CA PHE A 236 -9.28 3.23 -20.32
C PHE A 236 -9.90 4.64 -20.41
N ILE A 237 -10.68 4.92 -21.46
CA ILE A 237 -11.30 6.24 -21.66
C ILE A 237 -12.26 6.58 -20.51
N LEU A 238 -13.09 5.63 -20.08
CA LEU A 238 -14.03 5.87 -18.98
C LEU A 238 -13.33 6.09 -17.64
N ALA A 239 -12.28 5.31 -17.34
CA ALA A 239 -11.45 5.52 -16.15
C ALA A 239 -10.79 6.91 -16.19
N TRP A 240 -10.23 7.29 -17.35
CA TRP A 240 -9.56 8.57 -17.50
C TRP A 240 -10.52 9.76 -17.32
N ILE A 241 -11.72 9.67 -17.91
CA ILE A 241 -12.77 10.68 -17.74
C ILE A 241 -13.19 10.76 -16.28
N LEU A 242 -13.45 9.61 -15.63
CA LEU A 242 -13.83 9.56 -14.22
C LEU A 242 -12.77 10.22 -13.33
N ASP A 243 -11.51 9.82 -13.51
CA ASP A 243 -10.38 10.29 -12.71
C ASP A 243 -10.13 11.79 -12.88
N SER A 244 -10.32 12.31 -14.10
CA SER A 244 -10.17 13.73 -14.39
C SER A 244 -11.33 14.56 -13.82
N ILE A 245 -12.58 14.08 -13.96
CA ILE A 245 -13.78 14.78 -13.48
C ILE A 245 -13.84 14.80 -11.96
N VAL A 246 -13.55 13.69 -11.28
CA VAL A 246 -13.62 13.61 -9.82
C VAL A 246 -12.64 14.59 -9.19
N ILE A 247 -11.41 14.67 -9.71
CA ILE A 247 -10.41 15.62 -9.23
C ILE A 247 -10.81 17.06 -9.55
N PHE A 248 -11.29 17.32 -10.77
CA PHE A 248 -11.74 18.65 -11.19
C PHE A 248 -12.88 19.19 -10.31
N LEU A 249 -13.92 18.39 -10.09
CA LEU A 249 -15.05 18.77 -9.25
C LEU A 249 -14.62 18.97 -7.79
N TYR A 250 -13.75 18.09 -7.26
CA TYR A 250 -13.24 18.24 -5.92
C TYR A 250 -12.47 19.56 -5.76
N GLN A 251 -11.59 19.88 -6.70
CA GLN A 251 -10.83 21.14 -6.69
C GLN A 251 -11.74 22.37 -6.74
N LEU A 252 -12.75 22.34 -7.61
CA LEU A 252 -13.70 23.44 -7.75
C LEU A 252 -14.54 23.66 -6.49
N ILE A 253 -14.96 22.59 -5.80
CA ILE A 253 -15.76 22.67 -4.57
C ILE A 253 -14.94 23.14 -3.37
N PHE A 254 -13.73 22.59 -3.18
CA PHE A 254 -12.97 22.80 -1.93
C PHE A 254 -11.90 23.89 -2.02
N PHE A 255 -11.42 24.21 -3.23
CA PHE A 255 -10.34 25.18 -3.47
C PHE A 255 -10.78 26.35 -4.37
N GLY A 256 -11.98 26.31 -4.96
CA GLY A 256 -12.58 27.42 -5.71
C GLY A 256 -12.00 27.65 -7.11
N ALA A 257 -10.87 27.01 -7.46
CA ALA A 257 -10.25 27.05 -8.77
C ALA A 257 -9.74 25.66 -9.17
N SER A 258 -9.88 25.31 -10.44
CA SER A 258 -9.32 24.07 -11.00
C SER A 258 -8.85 24.31 -12.43
N SER A 259 -7.74 23.68 -12.80
CA SER A 259 -7.23 23.70 -14.17
C SER A 259 -7.60 22.40 -14.87
N LEU A 260 -8.37 22.52 -15.95
CA LEU A 260 -8.84 21.37 -16.73
C LEU A 260 -7.67 20.59 -17.36
N ILE A 261 -6.58 21.28 -17.70
CA ILE A 261 -5.39 20.65 -18.29
C ILE A 261 -4.66 19.80 -17.24
N THR A 262 -4.51 20.29 -16.02
CA THR A 262 -3.78 19.56 -14.98
C THR A 262 -4.55 18.33 -14.51
N THR A 263 -5.88 18.42 -14.38
CA THR A 263 -6.70 17.28 -13.95
C THR A 263 -6.74 16.17 -15.00
N ILE A 264 -6.78 16.52 -16.29
CA ILE A 264 -6.65 15.55 -17.39
C ILE A 264 -5.31 14.82 -17.33
N LEU A 265 -4.21 15.54 -17.10
CA LEU A 265 -2.89 14.93 -17.01
C LEU A 265 -2.76 14.02 -15.78
N ILE A 266 -3.29 14.44 -14.62
CA ILE A 266 -3.28 13.65 -13.38
C ILE A 266 -4.09 12.36 -13.54
N GLY A 267 -5.25 12.42 -14.20
CA GLY A 267 -6.12 11.25 -14.38
C GLY A 267 -5.59 10.20 -15.37
N PHE A 268 -4.57 10.52 -16.18
CA PHE A 268 -4.10 9.63 -17.24
C PHE A 268 -3.42 8.36 -16.71
N LEU A 269 -2.44 8.51 -15.82
CA LEU A 269 -1.65 7.39 -15.31
C LEU A 269 -2.46 6.38 -14.47
N PRO A 270 -3.35 6.80 -13.56
CA PRO A 270 -4.31 5.91 -12.90
C PRO A 270 -5.16 5.10 -13.88
N ALA A 271 -5.69 5.74 -14.93
CA ALA A 271 -6.50 5.08 -15.94
C ALA A 271 -5.73 4.01 -16.73
N VAL A 272 -4.46 4.26 -17.05
CA VAL A 272 -3.55 3.26 -17.65
C VAL A 272 -3.40 2.06 -16.71
N ILE A 273 -3.14 2.31 -15.42
CA ILE A 273 -2.97 1.27 -14.41
C ILE A 273 -4.24 0.43 -14.27
N ILE A 274 -5.42 1.07 -14.24
CA ILE A 274 -6.72 0.38 -14.15
C ILE A 274 -6.95 -0.51 -15.37
N ALA A 275 -6.76 0.02 -16.58
CA ALA A 275 -6.98 -0.74 -17.82
C ALA A 275 -6.04 -1.96 -17.91
N LEU A 276 -4.74 -1.77 -17.63
CA LEU A 276 -3.77 -2.86 -17.63
C LEU A 276 -4.08 -3.90 -16.55
N SER A 277 -4.44 -3.46 -15.35
CA SER A 277 -4.78 -4.34 -14.24
C SER A 277 -6.04 -5.16 -14.52
N ILE A 278 -7.06 -4.56 -15.14
CA ILE A 278 -8.27 -5.28 -15.53
C ILE A 278 -7.96 -6.34 -16.59
N ARG A 279 -7.18 -5.99 -17.62
CA ARG A 279 -6.77 -6.95 -18.66
C ARG A 279 -6.01 -8.15 -18.10
N GLN A 280 -5.14 -7.93 -17.12
CA GLN A 280 -4.29 -8.98 -16.55
C GLN A 280 -5.05 -9.87 -15.56
N ASN A 281 -5.89 -9.27 -14.72
CA ASN A 281 -6.51 -9.95 -13.57
C ASN A 281 -7.90 -10.51 -13.87
N TYR A 282 -8.64 -9.94 -14.81
CA TYR A 282 -9.98 -10.41 -15.22
C TYR A 282 -9.89 -11.03 -16.61
N LYS A 283 -9.62 -12.33 -16.67
CA LYS A 283 -9.54 -13.07 -17.94
C LYS A 283 -10.94 -13.35 -18.48
N LYS A 284 -11.16 -13.03 -19.75
CA LYS A 284 -12.31 -13.50 -20.52
C LYS A 284 -12.20 -15.01 -20.65
N VAL A 285 -13.29 -15.72 -20.35
CA VAL A 285 -13.44 -17.15 -20.65
C VAL A 285 -13.75 -17.29 -22.13
#